data_AF-A0A0G0IDW3-F1
#
_entry.id   AF-A0A0G0IDW3-F1
#
_cell.length_a   1.000
_cell.length_b   1.000
_cell.length_c   1.000
_cell.angle_alpha   90.00
_cell.angle_beta   90.00
_cell.angle_gamma   90.00
#
_symmetry.space_group_name_H-M   'P 1'
#
loop_
_entity.id
_entity.type
_entity.pdbx_description
1 polymer ?
#
loop_
_entity_poly.entity_id
_entity_poly.type
_entity_poly.pdbx_seq_one_letter_code
_entity_poly.pdbx_strand_id
1 'polypeptide(L)'
;MGKHFTKDERNELSILLKKGYSERSIAMALKKDHSSIGREIKRNSVRGIYDPRKAHTKSRVRRGLAKYQNMKIHQSHEYVKFLETGLKADWTPEQVCGRWNKNHHQSQHFSFKSVYKFLYSSRGQYLCKYLPSKKYDRRQHRGNKGSKREIIKNRVSIEQRPKIINQRKRFGDFEGDVLGAPKIDSQRLPALVERKSRKLFAVKVPRLKFAIDGFKKLLKPYSDIVKSVTLDNGVENARHLELGVKTYFCHPYASWEKGQVENERQMKFLMSFWLKSEARNKGVEKLVVHLRGKCMK
;
A
#
# COMPACT_ATOMS: atom_id res chain seq x y z
N MET A 1 -25.63 -7.22 21.64
CA MET A 1 -25.16 -7.10 20.23
C MET A 1 -26.26 -7.60 19.29
N GLY A 2 -26.89 -6.73 18.47
CA GLY A 2 -28.08 -7.11 17.71
C GLY A 2 -27.77 -8.07 16.55
N LYS A 3 -28.21 -9.33 16.64
CA LYS A 3 -28.16 -10.28 15.51
C LYS A 3 -29.11 -9.83 14.42
N HIS A 4 -28.57 -9.51 13.24
CA HIS A 4 -29.36 -9.15 12.06
C HIS A 4 -30.31 -10.28 11.65
N PHE A 5 -31.49 -9.94 11.13
CA PHE A 5 -32.41 -10.93 10.57
C PHE A 5 -31.76 -11.71 9.43
N THR A 6 -31.85 -13.04 9.45
CA THR A 6 -31.40 -13.93 8.36
C THR A 6 -32.43 -13.93 7.21
N LYS A 7 -32.21 -14.74 6.18
CA LYS A 7 -33.22 -14.92 5.12
C LYS A 7 -34.42 -15.70 5.65
N ASP A 8 -34.16 -16.74 6.44
CA ASP A 8 -35.18 -17.65 6.97
C ASP A 8 -36.04 -16.96 8.04
N GLU A 9 -35.41 -16.21 8.95
CA GLU A 9 -36.13 -15.41 9.96
C GLU A 9 -37.07 -14.37 9.30
N ARG A 10 -36.74 -13.87 8.09
CA ARG A 10 -37.64 -12.97 7.34
C ARG A 10 -38.80 -13.70 6.70
N ASN A 11 -38.58 -14.91 6.19
CA ASN A 11 -39.64 -15.74 5.63
C ASN A 11 -40.64 -16.12 6.72
N GLU A 12 -40.14 -16.55 7.87
CA GLU A 12 -40.94 -16.89 9.05
C GLU A 12 -41.71 -15.67 9.58
N LEU A 13 -41.07 -14.51 9.69
CA LEU A 13 -41.74 -13.24 9.99
C LEU A 13 -42.90 -12.95 9.02
N SER A 14 -42.71 -13.16 7.71
CA SER A 14 -43.76 -12.94 6.71
C SER A 14 -44.93 -13.91 6.87
N ILE A 15 -44.67 -15.18 7.19
CA ILE A 15 -45.70 -16.19 7.44
C ILE A 15 -46.52 -15.82 8.68
N LEU A 16 -45.87 -15.44 9.77
CA LEU A 16 -46.55 -15.09 11.02
C LEU A 16 -47.38 -13.81 10.90
N LEU A 17 -46.88 -12.81 10.15
CA LEU A 17 -47.66 -11.60 9.84
C LEU A 17 -48.92 -11.93 9.04
N LYS A 18 -48.82 -12.81 8.03
CA LYS A 18 -49.98 -13.26 7.24
C LYS A 18 -51.02 -14.02 8.07
N LYS A 19 -50.56 -14.74 9.10
CA LYS A 19 -51.42 -15.45 10.05
C LYS A 19 -52.02 -14.53 11.13
N GLY A 20 -51.72 -13.23 11.12
CA GLY A 20 -52.31 -12.25 12.04
C GLY A 20 -51.69 -12.20 13.44
N TYR A 21 -50.51 -12.79 13.65
CA TYR A 21 -49.84 -12.73 14.96
C TYR A 21 -49.35 -11.32 15.30
N SER A 22 -49.43 -10.94 16.58
CA SER A 22 -48.91 -9.67 17.07
C SER A 22 -47.38 -9.60 16.98
N GLU A 23 -46.80 -8.40 16.85
CA GLU A 23 -45.34 -8.22 16.82
C GLU A 23 -44.65 -8.80 18.06
N ARG A 24 -45.30 -8.76 19.23
CA ARG A 24 -44.78 -9.36 20.48
C ARG A 24 -44.76 -10.88 20.42
N SER A 25 -45.82 -11.50 19.91
CA SER A 25 -45.90 -12.96 19.72
C SER A 25 -44.83 -13.45 18.74
N ILE A 26 -44.64 -12.71 17.65
CA ILE A 26 -43.61 -13.00 16.64
C ILE A 26 -42.20 -12.86 17.23
N ALA A 27 -41.97 -11.83 18.05
CA ALA A 27 -40.69 -11.61 18.72
C ALA A 27 -40.31 -12.81 19.61
N MET A 28 -41.26 -13.35 20.37
CA MET A 28 -41.07 -14.56 21.18
C MET A 28 -40.73 -15.79 20.32
N ALA A 29 -41.48 -16.01 19.23
CA ALA A 29 -41.24 -17.13 18.32
C ALA A 29 -39.84 -17.08 17.68
N LEU A 30 -39.42 -15.91 17.19
CA LEU A 30 -38.11 -15.70 16.56
C LEU A 30 -36.97 -15.50 17.55
N LYS A 31 -37.25 -15.53 18.87
CA LYS A 31 -36.29 -15.22 19.94
C LYS A 31 -35.57 -13.89 19.71
N LYS A 32 -36.33 -12.86 19.30
CA LYS A 32 -35.86 -11.48 19.08
C LYS A 32 -36.59 -10.52 20.03
N ASP A 33 -36.03 -9.33 20.16
CA ASP A 33 -36.73 -8.25 20.86
C ASP A 33 -37.85 -7.64 19.99
N HIS A 34 -38.98 -7.28 20.59
CA HIS A 34 -40.16 -6.74 19.89
C HIS A 34 -39.84 -5.47 19.11
N SER A 35 -38.97 -4.59 19.65
CA SER A 35 -38.57 -3.37 18.95
C SER A 35 -37.72 -3.66 17.72
N SER A 36 -37.07 -4.84 17.66
CA SER A 36 -36.34 -5.29 16.48
C SER A 36 -37.29 -5.75 15.37
N ILE A 37 -38.40 -6.41 15.73
CA ILE A 37 -39.47 -6.79 14.80
C ILE A 37 -40.10 -5.54 14.18
N GLY A 38 -40.58 -4.61 15.01
CA GLY A 38 -41.19 -3.37 14.51
C GLY A 38 -40.24 -2.54 13.64
N ARG A 39 -38.95 -2.45 14.01
CA ARG A 39 -37.93 -1.78 13.17
C ARG A 39 -37.70 -2.51 11.84
N GLU A 40 -37.68 -3.85 11.83
CA GLU A 40 -37.49 -4.62 10.60
C GLU A 40 -38.67 -4.41 9.64
N ILE A 41 -39.90 -4.47 10.14
CA ILE A 41 -41.12 -4.24 9.35
C ILE A 41 -41.11 -2.81 8.82
N LYS A 42 -41.04 -1.80 9.72
CA LYS A 42 -41.08 -0.38 9.36
C LYS A 42 -40.03 0.00 8.32
N ARG A 43 -38.81 -0.52 8.43
CA ARG A 43 -37.69 -0.14 7.55
C ARG A 43 -37.72 -0.83 6.20
N ASN A 44 -38.41 -1.96 6.07
CA ASN A 44 -38.29 -2.83 4.90
C ASN A 44 -39.60 -3.03 4.13
N SER A 45 -40.75 -2.73 4.71
CA SER A 45 -42.02 -2.71 3.99
C SER A 45 -42.01 -1.71 2.82
N VAL A 46 -42.82 -1.99 1.81
CA VAL A 46 -43.02 -1.14 0.62
C VAL A 46 -44.52 -0.94 0.47
N ARG A 47 -44.99 0.32 0.49
CA ARG A 47 -46.42 0.65 0.44
C ARG A 47 -47.24 -0.12 1.49
N GLY A 48 -46.72 -0.19 2.72
CA GLY A 48 -47.34 -0.94 3.83
C GLY A 48 -47.15 -2.46 3.81
N ILE A 49 -46.73 -3.05 2.68
CA ILE A 49 -46.62 -4.51 2.53
C ILE A 49 -45.21 -4.99 2.88
N TYR A 50 -45.12 -5.99 3.76
CA TYR A 50 -43.86 -6.66 4.11
C TYR A 50 -43.60 -7.86 3.19
N ASP A 51 -42.56 -7.75 2.36
CA ASP A 51 -42.08 -8.84 1.49
C ASP A 51 -40.68 -9.29 1.94
N PRO A 52 -40.47 -10.58 2.26
CA PRO A 52 -39.21 -11.06 2.82
C PRO A 52 -38.04 -10.97 1.84
N ARG A 53 -38.27 -11.15 0.52
CA ARG A 53 -37.24 -11.04 -0.52
C ARG A 53 -36.80 -9.58 -0.65
N LYS A 54 -37.75 -8.64 -0.74
CA LYS A 54 -37.47 -7.20 -0.81
C LYS A 54 -36.79 -6.72 0.46
N ALA A 55 -37.23 -7.18 1.63
CA ALA A 55 -36.63 -6.83 2.91
C ALA A 55 -35.17 -7.30 3.02
N HIS A 56 -34.88 -8.51 2.56
CA HIS A 56 -33.51 -9.02 2.51
C HIS A 56 -32.62 -8.18 1.59
N THR A 57 -33.09 -7.87 0.38
CA THR A 57 -32.35 -7.03 -0.58
C THR A 57 -32.12 -5.62 -0.04
N LYS A 58 -33.16 -4.95 0.48
CA LYS A 58 -33.04 -3.62 1.11
C LYS A 58 -32.03 -3.62 2.26
N SER A 59 -32.06 -4.63 3.13
CA SER A 59 -31.13 -4.76 4.25
C SER A 59 -29.69 -4.93 3.76
N ARG A 60 -29.45 -5.78 2.75
CA ARG A 60 -28.13 -5.96 2.12
C ARG A 60 -27.60 -4.69 1.49
N VAL A 61 -28.42 -4.01 0.68
CA VAL A 61 -28.05 -2.77 0.01
C VAL A 61 -27.72 -1.70 1.05
N ARG A 62 -28.58 -1.50 2.06
CA ARG A 62 -28.36 -0.54 3.15
C ARG A 62 -27.06 -0.83 3.90
N ARG A 63 -26.76 -2.09 4.20
CA ARG A 63 -25.48 -2.47 4.84
C ARG A 63 -24.27 -2.20 3.94
N GLY A 64 -24.38 -2.50 2.65
CA GLY A 64 -23.33 -2.21 1.67
C GLY A 64 -23.07 -0.72 1.57
N LEU A 65 -24.13 0.07 1.47
CA LEU A 65 -24.08 1.53 1.35
C LEU A 65 -23.69 2.23 2.66
N ALA A 66 -23.99 1.67 3.83
CA ALA A 66 -23.62 2.25 5.12
C ALA A 66 -22.11 2.48 5.27
N LYS A 67 -21.29 1.69 4.58
CA LYS A 67 -19.82 1.88 4.52
C LYS A 67 -19.42 3.19 3.83
N TYR A 68 -20.30 3.74 2.99
CA TYR A 68 -20.04 4.83 2.05
C TYR A 68 -20.91 6.07 2.29
N GLN A 69 -22.13 5.91 2.83
CA GLN A 69 -23.12 6.99 3.03
C GLN A 69 -22.67 8.08 4.02
N ASN A 70 -21.83 7.72 5.00
CA ASN A 70 -21.36 8.65 6.04
C ASN A 70 -19.85 8.94 5.92
N MET A 71 -19.30 8.84 4.71
CA MET A 71 -17.91 9.24 4.51
C MET A 71 -17.81 10.76 4.61
N LYS A 72 -17.12 11.26 5.65
CA LYS A 72 -16.89 12.70 5.87
C LYS A 72 -16.43 13.42 4.59
N ILE A 73 -15.54 12.76 3.83
CA ILE A 73 -15.05 13.25 2.54
C ILE A 73 -16.18 13.45 1.54
N HIS A 74 -17.09 12.48 1.39
CA HIS A 74 -18.20 12.59 0.45
C HIS A 74 -19.19 13.71 0.82
N GLN A 75 -19.31 14.02 2.12
CA GLN A 75 -20.18 15.07 2.62
C GLN A 75 -19.58 16.48 2.44
N SER A 76 -18.25 16.60 2.33
CA SER A 76 -17.57 17.88 2.08
C SER A 76 -17.37 18.11 0.57
N HIS A 77 -18.30 18.83 -0.06
CA HIS A 77 -18.19 19.21 -1.48
C HIS A 77 -16.91 20.01 -1.78
N GLU A 78 -16.53 20.90 -0.86
CA GLU A 78 -15.33 21.71 -0.97
C GLU A 78 -14.06 20.84 -1.00
N TYR A 79 -13.96 19.87 -0.09
CA TYR A 79 -12.83 18.96 -0.06
C TYR A 79 -12.78 18.03 -1.27
N VAL A 80 -13.93 17.56 -1.77
CA VAL A 80 -13.98 16.73 -2.99
C VAL A 80 -13.48 17.52 -4.20
N LYS A 81 -13.88 18.79 -4.35
CA LYS A 81 -13.36 19.66 -5.42
C LYS A 81 -11.85 19.87 -5.28
N PHE A 82 -11.37 20.15 -4.07
CA PHE A 82 -9.94 20.32 -3.82
C PHE A 82 -9.14 19.04 -4.12
N LEU A 83 -9.67 17.88 -3.73
CA LEU A 83 -9.10 16.58 -4.03
C LEU A 83 -9.05 16.32 -5.54
N GLU A 84 -10.12 16.62 -6.27
CA GLU A 84 -10.16 16.44 -7.71
C GLU A 84 -9.15 17.35 -8.44
N THR A 85 -9.08 18.63 -8.08
CA THR A 85 -8.12 19.59 -8.66
C THR A 85 -6.68 19.17 -8.36
N GLY A 86 -6.39 18.79 -7.10
CA GLY A 86 -5.05 18.36 -6.70
C GLY A 86 -4.61 17.09 -7.42
N LEU A 87 -5.48 16.09 -7.51
CA LEU A 87 -5.16 14.84 -8.22
C LEU A 87 -4.94 15.09 -9.72
N LYS A 88 -5.73 15.95 -10.37
CA LYS A 88 -5.53 16.34 -11.78
C LYS A 88 -4.21 17.08 -12.02
N ALA A 89 -3.69 17.75 -10.99
CA ALA A 89 -2.38 18.42 -10.99
C ALA A 89 -1.23 17.51 -10.53
N ASP A 90 -1.39 16.19 -10.63
CA ASP A 90 -0.43 15.15 -10.24
C ASP A 90 -0.02 15.15 -8.75
N TRP A 91 -0.84 15.72 -7.86
CA TRP A 91 -0.59 15.59 -6.42
C TRP A 91 -0.96 14.19 -5.93
N THR A 92 -0.17 13.66 -5.01
CA THR A 92 -0.51 12.43 -4.28
C THR A 92 -1.66 12.66 -3.29
N PRO A 93 -2.46 11.63 -2.94
CA PRO A 93 -3.48 11.73 -1.90
C PRO A 93 -2.93 12.27 -0.57
N GLU A 94 -1.70 11.94 -0.22
CA GLU A 94 -0.98 12.45 0.96
C GLU A 94 -0.70 13.96 0.83
N GLN A 95 -0.27 14.44 -0.33
CA GLN A 95 -0.02 15.86 -0.58
C GLN A 95 -1.31 16.66 -0.55
N VAL A 96 -2.40 16.18 -1.17
CA VAL A 96 -3.71 16.82 -1.09
C VAL A 96 -4.16 16.92 0.37
N CYS A 97 -4.13 15.81 1.09
CA CYS A 97 -4.49 15.74 2.51
C CYS A 97 -3.65 16.71 3.36
N GLY A 98 -2.33 16.71 3.20
CA GLY A 98 -1.43 17.58 3.95
C GLY A 98 -1.66 19.07 3.65
N ARG A 99 -1.85 19.44 2.38
CA ARG A 99 -2.10 20.83 1.97
C ARG A 99 -3.44 21.34 2.49
N TRP A 100 -4.49 20.53 2.38
CA TRP A 100 -5.80 20.88 2.91
C TRP A 100 -5.74 21.18 4.41
N ASN A 101 -5.19 20.23 5.19
CA ASN A 101 -5.10 20.33 6.64
C ASN A 101 -4.21 21.50 7.11
N LYS A 102 -3.23 21.91 6.30
CA LYS A 102 -2.38 23.07 6.58
C LYS A 102 -3.10 24.39 6.31
N ASN A 103 -3.95 24.46 5.28
CA ASN A 103 -4.60 25.71 4.90
C ASN A 103 -5.95 25.93 5.61
N HIS A 104 -6.51 24.90 6.26
CA HIS A 104 -7.81 24.97 6.89
C HIS A 104 -7.79 24.46 8.34
N HIS A 105 -6.98 25.12 9.17
CA HIS A 105 -6.74 24.77 10.58
C HIS A 105 -8.01 24.73 11.45
N GLN A 106 -9.09 25.40 11.06
CA GLN A 106 -10.37 25.43 11.78
C GLN A 106 -11.46 24.56 11.13
N SER A 107 -11.15 23.85 10.04
CA SER A 107 -12.11 23.03 9.30
C SER A 107 -11.96 21.53 9.59
N GLN A 108 -12.76 20.70 8.92
CA GLN A 108 -12.61 19.25 8.98
C GLN A 108 -11.24 18.79 8.47
N HIS A 109 -10.50 18.12 9.36
CA HIS A 109 -9.28 17.41 9.01
C HIS A 109 -9.59 16.06 8.35
N PHE A 110 -8.85 15.75 7.29
CA PHE A 110 -8.92 14.46 6.62
C PHE A 110 -7.58 13.72 6.75
N SER A 111 -7.63 12.42 7.02
CA SER A 111 -6.44 11.55 6.98
C SER A 111 -6.26 10.96 5.59
N PHE A 112 -5.02 10.74 5.14
CA PHE A 112 -4.74 10.06 3.86
C PHE A 112 -5.43 8.69 3.74
N LYS A 113 -5.54 7.92 4.84
CA LYS A 113 -6.26 6.63 4.88
C LYS A 113 -7.75 6.77 4.51
N SER A 114 -8.38 7.85 4.97
CA SER A 114 -9.77 8.18 4.63
C SER A 114 -9.90 8.59 3.16
N VAL A 115 -8.92 9.34 2.63
CA VAL A 115 -8.87 9.68 1.19
C VAL A 115 -8.79 8.43 0.34
N TYR A 116 -7.90 7.48 0.66
CA TYR A 116 -7.83 6.21 -0.04
C TYR A 116 -9.12 5.39 0.08
N LYS A 117 -9.77 5.38 1.25
CA LYS A 117 -11.08 4.72 1.42
C LYS A 117 -12.13 5.34 0.49
N PHE A 118 -12.09 6.66 0.29
CA PHE A 118 -13.00 7.37 -0.61
C PHE A 118 -12.70 7.05 -2.08
N LEU A 119 -11.43 7.13 -2.47
CA LEU A 119 -10.98 6.83 -3.82
C LEU A 119 -11.34 5.39 -4.23
N TYR A 120 -11.23 4.43 -3.32
CA TYR A 120 -11.62 3.02 -3.58
C TYR A 120 -13.10 2.72 -3.33
N SER A 121 -13.93 3.74 -3.14
CA SER A 121 -15.38 3.58 -3.10
C SER A 121 -15.98 3.85 -4.48
N SER A 122 -17.21 3.38 -4.70
CA SER A 122 -17.99 3.71 -5.90
C SER A 122 -18.17 5.22 -6.11
N ARG A 123 -17.99 6.05 -5.07
CA ARG A 123 -18.11 7.50 -5.12
C ARG A 123 -16.83 8.22 -5.56
N GLY A 124 -15.65 7.63 -5.35
CA GLY A 124 -14.36 8.28 -5.64
C GLY A 124 -13.54 7.58 -6.71
N GLN A 125 -13.97 6.40 -7.18
CA GLN A 125 -13.20 5.58 -8.11
C GLN A 125 -12.85 6.28 -9.43
N TYR A 126 -13.69 7.23 -9.87
CA TYR A 126 -13.49 8.00 -11.10
C TYR A 126 -12.22 8.88 -11.04
N LEU A 127 -11.73 9.20 -9.84
CA LEU A 127 -10.50 9.96 -9.61
C LEU A 127 -9.25 9.07 -9.60
N CYS A 128 -9.38 7.75 -9.50
CA CYS A 128 -8.23 6.85 -9.40
C CYS A 128 -7.33 6.87 -10.64
N LYS A 129 -7.85 7.29 -11.80
CA LYS A 129 -7.07 7.46 -13.04
C LYS A 129 -5.95 8.50 -12.93
N TYR A 130 -6.08 9.44 -11.99
CA TYR A 130 -5.09 10.48 -11.72
C TYR A 130 -4.05 10.08 -10.65
N LEU A 131 -4.14 8.86 -10.09
CA LEU A 131 -3.15 8.40 -9.12
C LEU A 131 -1.81 8.05 -9.82
N PRO A 132 -0.65 8.43 -9.23
CA PRO A 132 0.66 8.10 -9.81
C PRO A 132 0.91 6.61 -10.04
N SER A 133 0.29 5.75 -9.22
CA SER A 133 0.41 4.30 -9.37
C SER A 133 -0.48 3.71 -10.46
N LYS A 134 -1.50 4.45 -10.94
CA LYS A 134 -2.61 3.99 -11.81
C LYS A 134 -3.28 2.68 -11.35
N LYS A 135 -3.07 2.26 -10.10
CA LYS A 135 -3.64 1.03 -9.56
C LYS A 135 -5.06 1.29 -9.08
N TYR A 136 -6.02 0.86 -9.90
CA TYR A 136 -7.45 0.84 -9.57
C TYR A 136 -7.78 -0.24 -8.53
N ASP A 137 -6.98 -1.31 -8.47
CA ASP A 137 -7.34 -2.50 -7.72
C ASP A 137 -6.27 -2.88 -6.70
N ARG A 138 -6.65 -2.87 -5.42
CA ARG A 138 -5.87 -3.53 -4.37
C ARG A 138 -6.14 -5.02 -4.55
N ARG A 139 -5.44 -5.65 -5.53
CA ARG A 139 -5.45 -7.11 -5.67
C ARG A 139 -5.26 -7.70 -4.28
N GLN A 140 -6.29 -8.37 -3.76
CA GLN A 140 -6.09 -9.27 -2.65
C GLN A 140 -5.06 -10.26 -3.16
N HIS A 141 -3.87 -10.24 -2.57
CA HIS A 141 -2.92 -11.32 -2.78
C HIS A 141 -3.63 -12.58 -2.29
N ARG A 142 -4.20 -13.35 -3.22
CA ARG A 142 -4.51 -14.75 -2.96
C ARG A 142 -3.17 -15.33 -2.55
N GLY A 143 -3.08 -15.75 -1.29
CA GLY A 143 -1.87 -16.32 -0.76
C GLY A 143 -1.50 -17.51 -1.63
N ASN A 144 -0.55 -17.31 -2.55
CA ASN A 144 0.06 -18.43 -3.22
C ASN A 144 0.77 -19.19 -2.10
N LYS A 145 0.21 -20.34 -1.73
CA LYS A 145 0.95 -21.40 -1.04
C LYS A 145 2.00 -21.93 -2.02
N GLY A 146 2.94 -21.08 -2.38
CA GLY A 146 4.16 -21.51 -3.05
C GLY A 146 4.99 -22.22 -1.99
N SER A 147 5.47 -23.42 -2.30
CA SER A 147 6.51 -24.07 -1.53
C SER A 147 7.63 -23.07 -1.22
N LYS A 148 8.25 -23.19 -0.03
CA LYS A 148 9.46 -22.44 0.34
C LYS A 148 10.60 -22.83 -0.63
N ARG A 149 10.57 -22.34 -1.86
CA ARG A 149 11.69 -22.45 -2.77
C ARG A 149 12.78 -21.55 -2.20
N GLU A 150 13.92 -22.14 -1.90
CA GLU A 150 15.08 -21.38 -1.51
C GLU A 150 15.62 -20.64 -2.74
N ILE A 151 15.16 -19.41 -2.92
CA ILE A 151 15.49 -18.58 -4.10
C ILE A 151 16.97 -18.17 -4.09
N ILE A 152 17.51 -17.90 -2.90
CA ILE A 152 18.90 -17.44 -2.71
C ILE A 152 19.61 -18.48 -1.85
N LYS A 153 20.48 -19.27 -2.49
CA LYS A 153 21.34 -20.26 -1.83
C LYS A 153 22.41 -19.56 -1.01
N ASN A 154 22.81 -20.13 0.13
CA ASN A 154 23.90 -19.59 0.98
C ASN A 154 23.68 -18.13 1.41
N ARG A 155 22.43 -17.72 1.65
CA ARG A 155 22.14 -16.38 2.17
C ARG A 155 22.42 -16.32 3.68
N VAL A 156 23.01 -15.23 4.12
CA VAL A 156 23.20 -14.93 5.54
C VAL A 156 22.07 -14.03 6.02
N SER A 157 21.34 -14.44 7.06
CA SER A 157 20.24 -13.66 7.64
C SER A 157 20.73 -12.31 8.17
N ILE A 158 19.88 -11.29 8.08
CA ILE A 158 20.11 -9.98 8.69
C ILE A 158 20.30 -10.05 10.22
N GLU A 159 19.79 -11.09 10.88
CA GLU A 159 20.00 -11.33 12.32
C GLU A 159 21.47 -11.61 12.65
N GLN A 160 22.21 -12.21 11.72
CA GLN A 160 23.64 -12.47 11.88
C GLN A 160 24.49 -11.23 11.57
N ARG A 161 23.85 -10.11 11.18
CA ARG A 161 24.54 -8.86 10.86
C ARG A 161 25.13 -8.25 12.14
N PRO A 162 26.45 -7.98 12.18
CA PRO A 162 27.09 -7.31 13.31
C PRO A 162 26.41 -6.00 13.70
N LYS A 163 26.16 -5.79 15.00
CA LYS A 163 25.45 -4.61 15.53
C LYS A 163 26.08 -3.27 15.10
N ILE A 164 27.39 -3.23 14.87
CA ILE A 164 28.11 -2.03 14.39
C ILE A 164 27.55 -1.47 13.07
N ILE A 165 27.01 -2.33 12.19
CA ILE A 165 26.43 -1.92 10.89
C ILE A 165 25.14 -1.12 11.11
N ASN A 166 24.37 -1.44 12.16
CA ASN A 166 23.15 -0.72 12.50
C ASN A 166 23.45 0.69 13.03
N GLN A 167 24.62 0.89 13.65
CA GLN A 167 25.01 2.16 14.26
C GLN A 167 25.41 3.24 13.23
N ARG A 168 25.74 2.84 11.98
CA ARG A 168 26.14 3.76 10.88
C ARG A 168 27.34 4.66 11.21
N LYS A 169 28.24 4.20 12.11
CA LYS A 169 29.40 4.99 12.59
C LYS A 169 30.66 4.84 11.73
N ARG A 170 30.73 3.85 10.84
CA ARG A 170 31.86 3.60 9.95
C ARG A 170 31.47 3.62 8.48
N PHE A 171 32.44 3.92 7.62
CA PHE A 171 32.27 3.75 6.18
C PHE A 171 32.39 2.28 5.78
N GLY A 172 31.80 1.94 4.63
CA GLY A 172 32.00 0.66 3.98
C GLY A 172 30.84 -0.32 4.11
N ASP A 173 29.78 0.04 4.84
CA ASP A 173 28.58 -0.77 4.92
C ASP A 173 27.53 -0.18 3.97
N PHE A 174 27.13 -0.96 2.97
CA PHE A 174 26.22 -0.53 1.91
C PHE A 174 24.86 -1.23 2.01
N GLU A 175 23.84 -0.59 1.45
CA GLU A 175 22.53 -1.18 1.21
C GLU A 175 22.21 -1.17 -0.27
N GLY A 176 21.81 -2.31 -0.82
CA GLY A 176 21.45 -2.45 -2.21
C GLY A 176 19.95 -2.53 -2.44
N ASP A 177 19.53 -1.95 -3.57
CA ASP A 177 18.19 -2.10 -4.13
C ASP A 177 18.28 -2.16 -5.65
N VAL A 178 17.35 -2.85 -6.29
CA VAL A 178 17.27 -2.90 -7.76
C VAL A 178 15.95 -2.30 -8.20
N LEU A 179 16.04 -1.15 -8.88
CA LEU A 179 14.86 -0.43 -9.34
C LEU A 179 14.58 -0.72 -10.82
N GLY A 180 13.32 -0.56 -11.21
CA GLY A 180 12.88 -0.65 -12.59
C GLY A 180 11.37 -0.75 -12.71
N ALA A 181 10.86 -0.58 -13.92
CA ALA A 181 9.45 -0.77 -14.25
C ALA A 181 9.33 -1.92 -15.27
N PRO A 182 9.31 -3.19 -14.83
CA PRO A 182 9.39 -4.36 -15.72
C PRO A 182 8.33 -4.42 -16.82
N LYS A 183 7.20 -3.73 -16.62
CA LYS A 183 6.07 -3.67 -17.56
C LYS A 183 6.26 -2.64 -18.67
N ILE A 184 7.19 -1.71 -18.51
CA ILE A 184 7.45 -0.61 -19.44
C ILE A 184 8.79 -0.85 -20.13
N ASP A 185 9.81 -1.28 -19.38
CA ASP A 185 11.15 -1.53 -19.90
C ASP A 185 11.82 -2.72 -19.19
N SER A 186 12.69 -3.40 -19.92
CA SER A 186 13.60 -4.45 -19.45
C SER A 186 14.80 -3.92 -18.66
N GLN A 187 15.18 -2.65 -18.83
CA GLN A 187 16.29 -2.03 -18.10
C GLN A 187 16.04 -2.00 -16.59
N ARG A 188 17.13 -2.16 -15.83
CA ARG A 188 17.13 -2.10 -14.37
C ARG A 188 18.21 -1.16 -13.88
N LEU A 189 18.07 -0.79 -12.62
CA LEU A 189 18.93 0.19 -11.98
C LEU A 189 19.33 -0.30 -10.60
N PRO A 190 20.39 -1.12 -10.52
CA PRO A 190 21.08 -1.42 -9.29
C PRO A 190 21.59 -0.14 -8.64
N ALA A 191 21.22 0.04 -7.39
CA ALA A 191 21.52 1.19 -6.58
C ALA A 191 22.12 0.76 -5.23
N LEU A 192 23.21 1.39 -4.82
CA LEU A 192 23.86 1.21 -3.52
C LEU A 192 23.85 2.51 -2.75
N VAL A 193 23.47 2.44 -1.48
CA VAL A 193 23.59 3.57 -0.53
C VAL A 193 24.63 3.22 0.51
N GLU A 194 25.66 4.06 0.65
CA GLU A 194 26.63 3.93 1.74
C GLU A 194 26.01 4.46 3.03
N ARG A 195 25.97 3.63 4.09
CA ARG A 195 25.12 3.87 5.27
C ARG A 195 25.53 5.08 6.10
N LYS A 196 26.83 5.43 6.15
CA LYS A 196 27.33 6.55 6.96
C LYS A 196 27.16 7.89 6.24
N SER A 197 27.67 8.00 5.02
CA SER A 197 27.63 9.19 4.17
C SER A 197 26.29 9.41 3.48
N ARG A 198 25.43 8.40 3.39
CA ARG A 198 24.18 8.43 2.62
C ARG A 198 24.38 8.77 1.14
N LYS A 199 25.58 8.51 0.60
CA LYS A 199 25.82 8.64 -0.84
C LYS A 199 25.15 7.48 -1.57
N LEU A 200 24.31 7.83 -2.53
CA LEU A 200 23.65 6.94 -3.48
C LEU A 200 24.53 6.80 -4.72
N PHE A 201 24.79 5.56 -5.12
CA PHE A 201 25.47 5.18 -6.35
C PHE A 201 24.52 4.31 -7.15
N ALA A 202 24.38 4.56 -8.44
CA ALA A 202 23.50 3.76 -9.29
C ALA A 202 24.06 3.62 -10.70
N VAL A 203 23.75 2.52 -11.37
CA VAL A 203 24.20 2.23 -12.73
C VAL A 203 23.09 1.58 -13.56
N LYS A 204 22.94 1.97 -14.83
CA LYS A 204 22.01 1.29 -15.74
C LYS A 204 22.53 -0.09 -16.09
N VAL A 205 21.65 -1.08 -16.05
CA VAL A 205 21.90 -2.42 -16.60
C VAL A 205 20.75 -2.82 -17.52
N PRO A 206 21.01 -3.60 -18.58
CA PRO A 206 20.00 -3.87 -19.60
C PRO A 206 18.87 -4.77 -19.10
N ARG A 207 19.12 -5.68 -18.14
CA ARG A 207 18.14 -6.63 -17.60
C ARG A 207 18.41 -6.95 -16.13
N LEU A 208 17.40 -7.46 -15.43
CA LEU A 208 17.47 -7.84 -14.01
C LEU A 208 18.58 -8.85 -13.69
N LYS A 209 18.88 -9.79 -14.59
CA LYS A 209 19.94 -10.79 -14.41
C LYS A 209 21.34 -10.18 -14.23
N PHE A 210 21.53 -8.92 -14.64
CA PHE A 210 22.79 -8.19 -14.54
C PHE A 210 22.85 -7.31 -13.28
N ALA A 211 21.94 -7.47 -12.33
CA ALA A 211 21.90 -6.64 -11.13
C ALA A 211 23.19 -6.72 -10.30
N ILE A 212 23.68 -7.94 -10.06
CA ILE A 212 24.93 -8.18 -9.36
C ILE A 212 26.13 -7.59 -10.13
N ASP A 213 26.14 -7.71 -11.46
CA ASP A 213 27.20 -7.11 -12.29
C ASP A 213 27.22 -5.57 -12.13
N GLY A 214 26.04 -4.95 -12.03
CA GLY A 214 25.90 -3.53 -11.70
C GLY A 214 26.46 -3.19 -10.32
N PHE A 215 26.11 -3.95 -9.28
CA PHE A 215 26.68 -3.76 -7.94
C PHE A 215 28.20 -3.92 -7.92
N LYS A 216 28.77 -4.91 -8.62
CA LYS A 216 30.23 -5.08 -8.76
C LYS A 216 30.87 -3.83 -9.40
N LYS A 217 30.30 -3.31 -10.48
CA LYS A 217 30.78 -2.08 -11.15
C LYS A 217 30.74 -0.86 -10.20
N LEU A 218 29.75 -0.78 -9.32
CA LEU A 218 29.63 0.29 -8.34
C LEU A 218 30.61 0.17 -7.17
N LEU A 219 30.87 -1.05 -6.69
CA LEU A 219 31.75 -1.35 -5.56
C LEU A 219 33.24 -1.34 -5.93
N LYS A 220 33.58 -1.71 -7.18
CA LYS A 220 34.98 -1.85 -7.65
C LYS A 220 35.88 -0.65 -7.32
N PRO A 221 35.46 0.62 -7.50
CA PRO A 221 36.31 1.77 -7.15
C PRO A 221 36.56 1.97 -5.65
N TYR A 222 35.86 1.23 -4.79
CA TYR A 222 35.85 1.39 -3.33
C TYR A 222 36.19 0.08 -2.61
N SER A 223 36.74 -0.91 -3.31
CA SER A 223 36.94 -2.26 -2.79
C SER A 223 37.70 -2.31 -1.46
N ASP A 224 38.65 -1.41 -1.25
CA ASP A 224 39.48 -1.36 -0.04
C ASP A 224 38.69 -0.92 1.20
N ILE A 225 37.58 -0.20 1.01
CA ILE A 225 36.76 0.32 2.11
C ILE A 225 35.46 -0.47 2.30
N VAL A 226 35.06 -1.31 1.33
CA VAL A 226 33.80 -2.06 1.40
C VAL A 226 33.91 -3.18 2.44
N LYS A 227 33.02 -3.16 3.43
CA LYS A 227 32.97 -4.12 4.53
C LYS A 227 31.78 -5.06 4.44
N SER A 228 30.62 -4.54 4.03
CA SER A 228 29.42 -5.35 3.87
C SER A 228 28.39 -4.74 2.93
N VAL A 229 27.49 -5.58 2.43
CA VAL A 229 26.30 -5.18 1.67
C VAL A 229 25.06 -5.82 2.28
N THR A 230 24.00 -5.05 2.53
CA THR A 230 22.68 -5.59 2.89
C THR A 230 21.74 -5.52 1.69
N LEU A 231 21.14 -6.65 1.32
CA LEU A 231 20.22 -6.79 0.20
C LEU A 231 18.83 -7.24 0.70
N ASP A 232 17.82 -7.08 -0.15
CA ASP A 232 16.53 -7.72 0.06
C ASP A 232 16.55 -9.17 -0.42
N ASN A 233 15.51 -9.92 -0.02
CA ASN A 233 15.38 -11.33 -0.35
C ASN A 233 14.76 -11.55 -1.74
N GLY A 234 15.30 -10.85 -2.74
CA GLY A 234 14.87 -10.88 -4.14
C GLY A 234 15.67 -11.85 -5.02
N VAL A 235 15.02 -12.39 -6.06
CA VAL A 235 15.63 -13.32 -7.04
C VAL A 235 16.83 -12.70 -7.78
N GLU A 236 16.83 -11.38 -7.93
CA GLU A 236 17.89 -10.58 -8.54
C GLU A 236 19.22 -10.67 -7.80
N ASN A 237 19.18 -11.02 -6.51
CA ASN A 237 20.34 -11.12 -5.65
C ASN A 237 20.88 -12.55 -5.53
N ALA A 238 20.34 -13.51 -6.31
CA ALA A 238 20.74 -14.92 -6.23
C ALA A 238 22.25 -15.17 -6.50
N ARG A 239 22.91 -14.26 -7.24
CA ARG A 239 24.35 -14.29 -7.55
C ARG A 239 25.21 -13.50 -6.54
N HIS A 240 24.72 -13.18 -5.34
CA HIS A 240 25.40 -12.28 -4.39
C HIS A 240 26.82 -12.70 -3.99
N LEU A 241 27.12 -14.01 -4.02
CA LEU A 241 28.47 -14.51 -3.72
C LEU A 241 29.53 -13.90 -4.65
N GLU A 242 29.17 -13.53 -5.87
CA GLU A 242 30.08 -12.89 -6.83
C GLU A 242 30.49 -11.46 -6.44
N LEU A 243 29.84 -10.87 -5.42
CA LEU A 243 30.26 -9.57 -4.87
C LEU A 243 31.57 -9.67 -4.08
N GLY A 244 31.95 -10.85 -3.60
CA GLY A 244 33.19 -11.05 -2.84
C GLY A 244 33.23 -10.33 -1.48
N VAL A 245 32.08 -9.86 -0.97
CA VAL A 245 31.97 -9.11 0.29
C VAL A 245 30.88 -9.70 1.17
N LYS A 246 31.00 -9.50 2.50
CA LYS A 246 30.01 -10.00 3.46
C LYS A 246 28.62 -9.46 3.13
N THR A 247 27.71 -10.35 2.76
CA THR A 247 26.37 -9.96 2.29
C THR A 247 25.30 -10.49 3.23
N TYR A 248 24.39 -9.62 3.68
CA TYR A 248 23.30 -9.95 4.59
C TYR A 248 21.94 -9.72 3.92
N PHE A 249 20.95 -10.54 4.24
CA PHE A 249 19.63 -10.51 3.62
C PHE A 249 18.52 -10.24 4.62
N CYS A 250 17.66 -9.29 4.29
CA CYS A 250 16.45 -9.02 5.07
C CYS A 250 15.51 -10.23 5.10
N HIS A 251 14.63 -10.30 6.09
CA HIS A 251 13.61 -11.33 6.10
C HIS A 251 12.68 -11.19 4.87
N PRO A 252 12.08 -12.31 4.40
CA PRO A 252 11.09 -12.27 3.33
C PRO A 252 9.99 -11.25 3.63
N TYR A 253 9.63 -10.43 2.64
CA TYR A 253 8.63 -9.36 2.75
C TYR A 253 8.95 -8.24 3.76
N ALA A 254 10.16 -8.20 4.32
CA ALA A 254 10.57 -7.23 5.33
C ALA A 254 11.58 -6.20 4.78
N SER A 255 11.22 -5.54 3.67
CA SER A 255 12.11 -4.58 3.01
C SER A 255 12.51 -3.39 3.89
N TRP A 256 11.72 -3.09 4.94
CA TRP A 256 11.99 -2.02 5.91
C TRP A 256 13.21 -2.30 6.81
N GLU A 257 13.69 -3.53 6.90
CA GLU A 257 14.79 -3.94 7.81
C GLU A 257 16.16 -3.45 7.35
N LYS A 258 16.26 -3.00 6.09
CA LYS A 258 17.39 -2.21 5.60
C LYS A 258 17.59 -0.99 6.52
N GLY A 259 16.50 -0.32 6.92
CA GLY A 259 16.50 0.82 7.84
C GLY A 259 16.52 2.18 7.13
N GLN A 260 16.25 2.22 5.82
CA GLN A 260 16.29 3.42 4.97
C GLN A 260 14.89 3.87 4.51
N VAL A 261 13.85 3.76 5.35
CA VAL A 261 12.47 3.99 4.91
C VAL A 261 12.25 5.40 4.33
N GLU A 262 12.95 6.43 4.83
CA GLU A 262 12.89 7.80 4.30
C GLU A 262 13.66 7.95 2.96
N ASN A 263 14.85 7.34 2.87
CA ASN A 263 15.71 7.40 1.70
C ASN A 263 15.22 6.51 0.55
N GLU A 264 14.44 5.48 0.83
CA GLU A 264 13.85 4.61 -0.20
C GLU A 264 12.87 5.39 -1.09
N ARG A 265 12.11 6.33 -0.53
CA ARG A 265 11.22 7.23 -1.30
C ARG A 265 12.02 8.23 -2.13
N GLN A 266 13.05 8.85 -1.55
CA GLN A 266 13.89 9.81 -2.26
C GLN A 266 14.72 9.14 -3.37
N MET A 267 15.25 7.95 -3.10
CA MET A 267 15.91 7.09 -4.09
C MET A 267 14.94 6.74 -5.20
N LYS A 268 13.75 6.20 -4.88
CA LYS A 268 12.72 5.89 -5.91
C LYS A 268 12.32 7.12 -6.72
N PHE A 269 12.19 8.29 -6.10
CA PHE A 269 11.90 9.54 -6.78
C PHE A 269 13.03 9.96 -7.75
N LEU A 270 14.27 10.12 -7.24
CA LEU A 270 15.44 10.50 -8.03
C LEU A 270 15.70 9.52 -9.18
N MET A 271 15.54 8.22 -8.91
CA MET A 271 15.74 7.16 -9.89
C MET A 271 14.62 7.11 -10.92
N SER A 272 13.36 7.37 -10.51
CA SER A 272 12.24 7.49 -11.47
C SER A 272 12.39 8.70 -12.38
N PHE A 273 12.92 9.80 -11.86
CA PHE A 273 13.23 10.99 -12.66
C PHE A 273 14.37 10.70 -13.64
N TRP A 274 15.43 10.03 -13.19
CA TRP A 274 16.57 9.69 -14.03
C TRP A 274 16.24 8.66 -15.13
N LEU A 275 15.36 7.69 -14.84
CA LEU A 275 14.85 6.76 -15.85
C LEU A 275 13.92 7.43 -16.88
N LYS A 276 13.10 8.41 -16.46
CA LYS A 276 12.18 9.12 -17.36
C LYS A 276 12.85 10.21 -18.19
N SER A 277 13.94 10.80 -17.70
CA SER A 277 14.61 11.93 -18.34
C SER A 277 15.63 11.48 -19.40
N GLU A 278 15.15 10.75 -20.42
CA GLU A 278 15.96 10.16 -21.48
C GLU A 278 16.84 11.20 -22.21
N ALA A 279 16.30 12.39 -22.49
CA ALA A 279 17.00 13.46 -23.20
C ALA A 279 18.23 14.02 -22.45
N ARG A 280 18.18 14.13 -21.11
CA ARG A 280 19.31 14.63 -20.29
C ARG A 280 20.32 13.55 -19.90
N ASN A 281 19.94 12.28 -19.97
CA ASN A 281 20.74 11.16 -19.47
C ASN A 281 21.30 10.29 -20.60
N LYS A 282 21.19 10.70 -21.87
CA LYS A 282 21.88 10.06 -22.99
C LYS A 282 23.39 10.09 -22.71
N GLY A 283 23.99 8.89 -22.63
CA GLY A 283 25.43 8.71 -22.33
C GLY A 283 25.80 8.66 -20.84
N VAL A 284 24.90 8.98 -19.92
CA VAL A 284 25.19 8.87 -18.46
C VAL A 284 24.92 7.44 -17.99
N GLU A 285 25.99 6.65 -17.83
CA GLU A 285 25.87 5.27 -17.36
C GLU A 285 25.75 5.16 -15.83
N LYS A 286 26.33 6.11 -15.08
CA LYS A 286 26.46 6.08 -13.62
C LYS A 286 25.96 7.37 -13.00
N LEU A 287 25.21 7.26 -11.92
CA LEU A 287 24.72 8.38 -11.12
C LEU A 287 25.30 8.30 -9.71
N VAL A 288 25.76 9.44 -9.18
CA VAL A 288 26.19 9.59 -7.79
C VAL A 288 25.51 10.81 -7.19
N VAL A 289 24.75 10.63 -6.11
CA VAL A 289 24.00 11.71 -5.44
C VAL A 289 24.13 11.57 -3.93
N HIS A 290 24.23 12.68 -3.21
CA HIS A 290 24.15 12.68 -1.76
C HIS A 290 22.69 12.81 -1.30
N LEU A 291 22.17 11.83 -0.55
CA LEU A 291 20.80 11.86 -0.04
C LEU A 291 20.71 12.79 1.17
N ARG A 292 20.06 13.95 0.99
CA ARG A 292 19.76 14.89 2.09
C ARG A 292 18.56 14.38 2.88
N GLY A 293 18.77 14.01 4.14
CA GLY A 293 17.70 13.73 5.11
C GLY A 293 18.04 14.39 6.45
N LYS A 294 17.09 15.12 7.04
CA LYS A 294 17.24 15.69 8.39
C LYS A 294 17.54 14.54 9.37
N CYS A 295 18.55 14.70 10.22
CA CYS A 295 18.65 13.86 11.41
C CYS A 295 17.44 14.15 12.29
N MET A 296 16.48 13.23 12.35
CA MET A 296 15.67 13.12 13.54
C MET A 296 16.55 12.48 14.61
N LYS A 297 16.91 13.28 15.62
CA LYS A 297 17.41 12.77 16.89
C LYS A 297 16.30 11.97 17.58
#